data_AF-A0A3M2B6M5-F1
#
_entry.id   AF-A0A3M2B6M5-F1
#
_cell.length_a   1.000
_cell.length_b   1.000
_cell.length_c   1.000
_cell.angle_alpha   90.00
_cell.angle_beta   90.00
_cell.angle_gamma   90.00
#
_symmetry.space_group_name_H-M   'P 1'
#
loop_
_entity.id
_entity.type
_entity.pdbx_description
1 polymer ?
#
loop_
_entity_poly.entity_id
_entity_poly.type
_entity_poly.pdbx_seq_one_letter_code
_entity_poly.pdbx_strand_id
1 'polypeptide(L)'
;MNLGSELDPKREEIERLLRLAHIHQVRGERSKAKELLQQALELDAENAAVWELLGDYQREAGDWQSAHDAYKKAHELDPSNASIERKYAEAVLQLTRQQEQYQQWERALEGKGTGDAIALPRNPGLAFLLSLLMPGVGQLYNGQFVKGGVILGIMVVGMIIFLTTPGGSDFIYNLLAYLVNPSRVRGGMSGVQLFAALMMFLAWVYAFIDAPLSAAARNRLI
;
A
#
# COMPACT_ATOMS: atom_id res chain seq x y z
N MET A 1 55.71 -18.13 36.97
CA MET A 1 55.67 -17.39 35.71
C MET A 1 54.37 -16.61 35.68
N ASN A 2 54.47 -15.30 35.97
CA ASN A 2 53.33 -14.41 36.10
C ASN A 2 52.94 -13.92 34.69
N LEU A 3 52.07 -14.67 34.01
CA LEU A 3 51.43 -14.25 32.75
C LEU A 3 50.13 -13.48 33.04
N GLY A 4 50.20 -12.60 34.04
CA GLY A 4 49.15 -11.62 34.31
C GLY A 4 49.20 -10.53 33.25
N SER A 5 48.43 -10.72 32.19
CA SER A 5 47.59 -9.67 31.60
C SER A 5 48.21 -8.28 31.50
N GLU A 6 49.14 -8.09 30.56
CA GLU A 6 49.30 -6.77 29.90
C GLU A 6 48.09 -6.60 28.98
N LEU A 7 46.91 -6.38 29.57
CA LEU A 7 45.75 -5.91 28.82
C LEU A 7 46.12 -4.51 28.33
N ASP A 8 46.01 -4.27 27.02
CA ASP A 8 46.23 -2.95 26.43
C ASP A 8 45.48 -1.90 27.28
N PRO A 9 46.15 -0.86 27.81
CA PRO A 9 45.51 0.16 28.64
C PRO A 9 44.29 0.79 27.95
N LYS A 10 44.25 0.81 26.61
CA LYS A 10 43.07 1.24 25.85
C LYS A 10 41.88 0.29 25.99
N ARG A 11 42.11 -1.02 26.01
CA ARG A 11 41.05 -2.03 26.16
C ARG A 11 40.41 -1.95 27.55
N GLU A 12 41.22 -1.79 28.59
CA GLU A 12 40.72 -1.63 29.96
C GLU A 12 39.91 -0.33 30.11
N GLU A 13 40.37 0.74 29.48
CA GLU A 13 39.65 2.02 29.39
C GLU A 13 38.29 1.86 28.69
N ILE A 14 38.23 1.21 27.53
CA ILE A 14 36.99 0.93 26.80
C ILE A 14 36.03 0.13 27.67
N GLU A 15 36.49 -0.97 28.28
CA GLU A 15 35.65 -1.78 29.15
C GLU A 15 35.10 -0.98 30.35
N ARG A 16 35.91 -0.06 30.91
CA ARG A 16 35.45 0.85 31.96
C ARG A 16 34.38 1.81 31.46
N LEU A 17 34.57 2.42 30.30
CA LEU A 17 33.59 3.31 29.66
C LEU A 17 32.28 2.59 29.37
N LEU A 18 32.34 1.36 28.85
CA LEU A 18 31.17 0.53 28.58
C LEU A 18 30.39 0.19 29.86
N ARG A 19 31.09 -0.19 30.93
CA ARG A 19 30.46 -0.44 32.24
C ARG A 19 29.78 0.82 32.79
N LEU A 20 30.43 1.97 32.70
CA LEU A 20 29.86 3.25 33.14
C LEU A 20 28.65 3.65 32.28
N ALA A 21 28.74 3.50 30.96
CA ALA A 21 27.66 3.79 30.04
C ALA A 21 26.42 2.96 30.38
N HIS A 22 26.60 1.66 30.62
CA HIS A 22 25.51 0.76 31.03
C HIS A 22 24.88 1.20 32.36
N ILE A 23 25.68 1.58 33.36
CA ILE A 23 25.15 2.09 34.64
C ILE A 23 24.32 3.37 34.44
N HIS A 24 24.82 4.33 33.66
CA HIS A 24 24.08 5.56 33.36
C HIS A 24 22.80 5.29 32.57
N GLN A 25 22.81 4.32 31.66
CA GLN A 25 21.64 3.88 30.90
C GLN A 25 20.56 3.30 31.83
N VAL A 26 20.93 2.38 32.73
CA VAL A 26 20.00 1.81 33.73
C VAL A 26 19.44 2.88 34.68
N ARG A 27 20.20 3.94 34.95
CA ARG A 27 19.74 5.10 35.73
C ARG A 27 18.85 6.07 34.95
N GLY A 28 18.62 5.84 33.66
CA GLY A 28 17.85 6.73 32.78
C GLY A 28 18.62 7.99 32.36
N GLU A 29 19.92 8.11 32.69
CA GLU A 29 20.79 9.22 32.32
C GLU A 29 21.29 9.05 30.87
N ARG A 30 20.37 9.10 29.92
CA ARG A 30 20.60 8.76 28.50
C ARG A 30 21.71 9.58 27.83
N SER A 31 21.80 10.88 28.13
CA SER A 31 22.82 11.77 27.55
C SER A 31 24.24 11.34 27.92
N LYS A 32 24.48 11.06 29.20
CA LYS A 32 25.79 10.62 29.69
C LYS A 32 26.16 9.23 29.16
N ALA A 33 25.20 8.31 29.09
CA ALA A 33 25.45 6.99 28.50
C ALA A 33 25.92 7.12 27.04
N LYS A 34 25.28 8.00 26.26
CA LYS A 34 25.68 8.27 24.87
C LYS A 34 27.07 8.91 24.78
N GLU A 35 27.39 9.89 25.62
CA GLU A 35 28.72 10.51 25.67
C GLU A 35 29.83 9.48 25.97
N LEU A 36 29.59 8.59 26.94
CA LEU A 36 30.54 7.54 27.29
C LEU A 36 30.72 6.50 26.17
N LEU A 37 29.65 6.12 25.48
CA LEU A 37 29.72 5.25 24.29
C LEU A 37 30.49 5.93 23.15
N GLN A 38 30.34 7.24 22.98
CA GLN A 38 31.06 7.98 21.95
C GLN A 38 32.56 8.08 22.26
N GLN A 39 32.93 8.29 23.52
CA GLN A 39 34.34 8.20 23.96
C GLN A 39 34.92 6.80 23.73
N ALA A 40 34.13 5.74 23.97
CA ALA A 40 34.57 4.38 23.70
C ALA A 40 34.81 4.14 22.19
N LEU A 41 33.96 4.68 21.32
CA LEU A 41 34.14 4.65 19.86
C LEU A 41 35.36 5.46 19.39
N GLU A 42 35.67 6.57 20.05
CA GLU A 42 36.87 7.37 19.74
C GLU A 42 38.17 6.65 20.10
N LEU A 43 38.14 5.79 21.12
CA LEU A 43 39.29 4.96 21.49
C LEU A 43 39.50 3.77 20.53
N ASP A 44 38.40 3.12 20.15
CA ASP A 44 38.40 2.00 19.22
C ASP A 44 37.06 1.87 18.48
N ALA A 45 37.06 2.33 17.23
CA ALA A 45 35.88 2.27 16.36
C ALA A 45 35.60 0.86 15.82
N GLU A 46 36.54 -0.09 15.95
CA GLU A 46 36.41 -1.47 15.46
C GLU A 46 36.08 -2.45 16.60
N ASN A 47 35.73 -1.94 17.78
CA ASN A 47 35.35 -2.76 18.91
C ASN A 47 33.89 -3.22 18.81
N ALA A 48 33.67 -4.52 18.55
CA ALA A 48 32.34 -5.11 18.44
C ALA A 48 31.45 -4.88 19.69
N ALA A 49 32.03 -4.89 20.90
CA ALA A 49 31.28 -4.71 22.14
C ALA A 49 30.74 -3.28 22.30
N VAL A 50 31.46 -2.28 21.78
CA VAL A 50 30.98 -0.89 21.78
C VAL A 50 29.76 -0.73 20.88
N TRP A 51 29.81 -1.32 19.67
CA TRP A 51 28.68 -1.33 18.74
C TRP A 51 27.49 -2.13 19.28
N GLU A 52 27.72 -3.25 19.97
CA GLU A 52 26.68 -4.02 20.66
C GLU A 52 25.95 -3.17 21.70
N LEU A 53 26.70 -2.46 22.55
CA LEU A 53 26.12 -1.63 23.61
C LEU A 53 25.41 -0.39 23.07
N LEU A 54 25.90 0.18 21.96
CA LEU A 54 25.22 1.26 21.24
C LEU A 54 23.87 0.79 20.66
N GLY A 55 23.84 -0.42 20.11
CA GLY A 55 22.60 -1.03 19.63
C GLY A 55 21.59 -1.26 20.78
N ASP A 56 22.06 -1.74 21.94
CA ASP A 56 21.21 -1.89 23.13
C ASP A 56 20.63 -0.55 23.59
N TYR A 57 21.45 0.50 23.58
CA TYR A 57 21.02 1.86 23.92
C TYR A 57 19.95 2.39 22.96
N GLN A 58 20.13 2.20 21.64
CA GLN A 58 19.16 2.63 20.63
C GLN A 58 17.86 1.81 20.69
N ARG A 59 17.97 0.51 20.95
CA ARG A 59 16.83 -0.39 21.16
C ARG A 59 15.97 0.07 22.33
N GLU A 60 16.57 0.43 23.46
CA GLU A 60 15.85 0.97 24.62
C GLU A 60 15.24 2.36 24.38
N ALA A 61 15.80 3.13 23.44
CA ALA A 61 15.21 4.38 22.98
C ALA A 61 13.99 4.15 22.06
N GLY A 62 13.75 2.91 21.61
CA GLY A 62 12.71 2.56 20.63
C GLY A 62 13.12 2.82 19.17
N ASP A 63 14.37 3.23 18.94
CA ASP A 63 14.92 3.43 17.60
C ASP A 63 15.50 2.12 17.08
N TRP A 64 14.60 1.25 16.63
CA TRP A 64 14.94 -0.07 16.10
C TRP A 64 15.78 -0.01 14.82
N GLN A 65 15.69 1.09 14.07
CA GLN A 65 16.46 1.24 12.83
C GLN A 65 17.93 1.50 13.14
N SER A 66 18.21 2.46 14.03
CA SER A 66 19.58 2.71 14.47
C SER A 66 20.17 1.49 15.19
N ALA A 67 19.37 0.83 16.04
CA ALA A 67 19.80 -0.38 16.74
C ALA A 67 20.21 -1.50 15.78
N HIS A 68 19.44 -1.72 14.70
CA HIS A 68 19.79 -2.65 13.64
C HIS A 68 21.15 -2.33 13.03
N ASP A 69 21.42 -1.06 12.71
CA ASP A 69 22.68 -0.66 12.07
C ASP A 69 23.88 -0.85 13.00
N ALA A 70 23.73 -0.56 14.28
CA ALA A 70 24.74 -0.81 15.30
C ALA A 70 25.00 -2.30 15.51
N TYR A 71 23.95 -3.13 15.63
CA TYR A 71 24.12 -4.58 15.75
C TYR A 71 24.70 -5.22 14.49
N LYS A 72 24.35 -4.70 13.31
CA LYS A 72 24.97 -5.13 12.04
C LYS A 72 26.47 -4.88 12.05
N LYS A 73 26.90 -3.69 12.49
CA LYS A 73 28.32 -3.36 12.61
C LYS A 73 29.02 -4.25 13.64
N ALA A 74 28.41 -4.48 14.79
CA ALA A 74 28.92 -5.40 15.79
C ALA A 74 29.09 -6.83 15.22
N HIS A 75 28.12 -7.30 14.43
CA HIS A 75 28.15 -8.63 13.80
C HIS A 75 29.20 -8.73 12.69
N GLU A 76 29.40 -7.66 11.91
CA GLU A 76 30.47 -7.59 10.91
C GLU A 76 31.87 -7.68 11.55
N LEU A 77 32.04 -7.12 12.75
CA LEU A 77 33.30 -7.11 13.49
C LEU A 77 33.56 -8.40 14.27
N ASP A 78 32.52 -9.01 14.84
CA ASP A 78 32.60 -10.33 15.50
C ASP A 78 31.44 -11.25 15.07
N PRO A 79 31.58 -11.92 13.91
CA PRO A 79 30.55 -12.83 13.40
C PRO A 79 30.37 -14.09 14.26
N SER A 80 31.35 -14.41 15.12
CA SER A 80 31.34 -15.63 15.94
C SER A 80 30.54 -15.49 17.23
N ASN A 81 30.15 -14.26 17.57
CA ASN A 81 29.46 -13.96 18.80
C ASN A 81 27.95 -14.18 18.68
N ALA A 82 27.49 -15.29 19.24
CA ALA A 82 26.07 -15.67 19.28
C ALA A 82 25.16 -14.64 19.98
N SER A 83 25.69 -13.84 20.92
CA SER A 83 24.91 -12.76 21.56
C SER A 83 24.55 -11.67 20.55
N ILE A 84 25.55 -11.21 19.79
CA ILE A 84 25.40 -10.17 18.77
C ILE A 84 24.51 -10.67 17.63
N GLU A 85 24.74 -11.89 17.14
CA GLU A 85 23.91 -12.51 16.08
C GLU A 85 22.43 -12.52 16.47
N ARG A 86 22.12 -12.95 17.70
CA ARG A 86 20.75 -12.97 18.21
C ARG A 86 20.14 -11.56 18.30
N LYS A 87 20.89 -10.57 18.79
CA LYS A 87 20.43 -9.17 18.88
C LYS A 87 20.18 -8.57 17.50
N TYR A 88 21.07 -8.86 16.53
CA TYR A 88 20.89 -8.46 15.15
C TYR A 88 19.62 -9.08 14.55
N ALA A 89 19.41 -10.39 14.71
CA ALA A 89 18.21 -11.08 14.24
C ALA A 89 16.94 -10.52 14.89
N GLU A 90 16.96 -10.22 16.20
CA GLU A 90 15.85 -9.58 16.91
C GLU A 90 15.47 -8.22 16.30
N ALA A 91 16.47 -7.37 16.03
CA ALA A 91 16.26 -6.07 15.41
C ALA A 91 15.64 -6.18 14.00
N VAL A 92 16.12 -7.12 13.18
CA VAL A 92 15.56 -7.39 11.85
C VAL A 92 14.09 -7.79 11.95
N LEU A 93 13.75 -8.76 12.83
CA LEU A 93 12.38 -9.22 13.00
C LEU A 93 11.44 -8.10 13.44
N GLN A 94 11.91 -7.23 14.33
CA GLN A 94 11.11 -6.13 14.84
C GLN A 94 10.84 -5.07 13.76
N LEU A 95 11.83 -4.74 12.94
CA LEU A 95 11.67 -3.84 11.80
C LEU A 95 10.69 -4.40 10.77
N THR A 96 10.78 -5.70 10.45
CA THR A 96 9.82 -6.36 9.53
C THR A 96 8.39 -6.28 10.08
N ARG A 97 8.19 -6.58 11.37
CA ARG A 97 6.86 -6.47 12.00
C ARG A 97 6.31 -5.05 11.94
N GLN A 98 7.14 -4.04 12.21
CA GLN A 98 6.71 -2.64 12.15
C GLN A 98 6.30 -2.24 10.72
N GLN A 99 7.03 -2.72 9.71
CA GLN A 99 6.69 -2.49 8.31
C GLN A 99 5.38 -3.19 7.91
N GLU A 100 5.17 -4.45 8.33
CA GLU A 100 3.93 -5.17 8.08
C GLU A 100 2.73 -4.49 8.74
N GLN A 101 2.88 -4.03 9.98
CA GLN A 101 1.85 -3.28 10.70
C GLN A 101 1.52 -1.97 9.99
N TYR A 102 2.53 -1.26 9.48
CA TYR A 102 2.33 -0.04 8.71
C TYR A 102 1.57 -0.31 7.40
N GLN A 103 1.93 -1.36 6.66
CA GLN A 103 1.21 -1.76 5.45
C GLN A 103 -0.24 -2.18 5.74
N GLN A 104 -0.48 -2.88 6.84
CA GLN A 104 -1.84 -3.25 7.26
C GLN A 104 -2.66 -2.01 7.62
N TRP A 105 -2.05 -1.06 8.34
CA TRP A 105 -2.65 0.21 8.69
C TRP A 105 -2.97 1.04 7.44
N GLU A 106 -2.04 1.10 6.47
CA GLU A 106 -2.24 1.78 5.20
C GLU A 106 -3.42 1.18 4.43
N ARG A 107 -3.50 -0.14 4.27
CA ARG A 107 -4.66 -0.80 3.65
C ARG A 107 -5.97 -0.51 4.40
N ALA A 108 -5.93 -0.47 5.73
CA ALA A 108 -7.10 -0.15 6.53
C ALA A 108 -7.53 1.32 6.35
N LEU A 109 -6.58 2.24 6.19
CA LEU A 109 -6.85 3.64 5.88
C LEU A 109 -7.29 3.83 4.43
N GLU A 110 -6.69 3.17 3.45
CA GLU A 110 -7.13 3.19 2.05
C GLU A 110 -8.55 2.64 1.89
N GLY A 111 -8.86 1.58 2.64
CA GLY A 111 -10.21 1.01 2.74
C GLY A 111 -11.25 1.98 3.33
N LYS A 112 -10.81 2.96 4.13
CA LYS A 112 -11.67 4.02 4.71
C LYS A 112 -11.58 5.35 3.94
N GLY A 113 -10.50 5.59 3.20
CA GLY A 113 -10.10 6.89 2.67
C GLY A 113 -10.49 7.19 1.23
N THR A 114 -11.06 6.22 0.50
CA THR A 114 -11.40 6.41 -0.93
C THR A 114 -12.89 6.31 -1.25
N GLY A 115 -13.78 6.25 -0.26
CA GLY A 115 -15.21 6.07 -0.55
C GLY A 115 -16.21 6.39 0.56
N ASP A 116 -15.80 7.09 1.63
CA ASP A 116 -16.69 7.57 2.69
C ASP A 116 -17.26 8.97 2.38
N ALA A 117 -17.68 9.17 1.13
CA ALA A 117 -18.85 10.01 0.90
C ALA A 117 -20.06 9.24 1.42
N ILE A 118 -20.27 9.33 2.74
CA ILE A 118 -21.49 8.91 3.45
C ILE A 118 -21.84 7.43 3.19
N ALA A 119 -21.35 6.52 4.05
CA ALA A 119 -21.72 5.11 4.07
C ALA A 119 -23.18 4.91 4.53
N LEU A 120 -24.13 5.36 3.71
CA LEU A 120 -25.52 4.93 3.82
C LEU A 120 -25.65 3.53 3.22
N PRO A 121 -26.46 2.64 3.82
CA PRO A 121 -26.76 1.34 3.22
C PRO A 121 -27.28 1.56 1.80
N ARG A 122 -26.61 0.96 0.81
CA ARG A 122 -26.94 1.17 -0.61
C ARG A 122 -27.89 0.07 -1.06
N ASN A 123 -29.05 0.47 -1.60
CA ASN A 123 -30.03 -0.46 -2.12
C ASN A 123 -29.55 -1.07 -3.45
N PRO A 124 -29.37 -2.40 -3.55
CA PRO A 124 -28.95 -3.07 -4.79
C PRO A 124 -29.92 -2.86 -5.95
N GLY A 125 -31.22 -2.74 -5.66
CA GLY A 125 -32.24 -2.45 -6.68
C GLY A 125 -32.10 -1.05 -7.26
N LEU A 126 -31.70 -0.06 -6.45
CA LEU A 126 -31.47 1.30 -6.95
C LEU A 126 -30.19 1.37 -7.80
N ALA A 127 -29.12 0.71 -7.37
CA ALA A 127 -27.89 0.59 -8.17
C ALA A 127 -28.16 -0.06 -9.54
N PHE A 128 -29.00 -1.09 -9.55
CA PHE A 128 -29.47 -1.74 -10.77
C PHE A 128 -30.25 -0.78 -11.67
N LEU A 129 -31.27 -0.08 -11.14
CA LEU A 129 -32.06 0.87 -11.92
C LEU A 129 -31.21 2.01 -12.49
N LEU A 130 -30.23 2.50 -11.72
CA LEU A 130 -29.31 3.54 -12.18
C LEU A 130 -28.39 3.06 -13.31
N SER A 131 -27.83 1.85 -13.22
CA SER A 131 -27.07 1.24 -14.31
C SER A 131 -27.92 0.88 -15.53
N LEU A 132 -29.21 0.58 -15.32
CA LEU A 132 -30.16 0.30 -16.39
C LEU A 132 -30.54 1.56 -17.19
N LEU A 133 -30.76 2.67 -16.48
CA LEU A 133 -31.11 3.96 -17.10
C LEU A 133 -29.90 4.64 -17.75
N MET A 134 -28.74 4.59 -17.10
CA MET A 134 -27.52 5.22 -17.61
C MET A 134 -26.29 4.34 -17.29
N PRO A 135 -25.68 3.72 -18.30
CA PRO A 135 -24.55 2.81 -18.09
C PRO A 135 -23.40 3.53 -17.37
N GLY A 136 -22.85 2.93 -16.31
CA GLY A 136 -21.77 3.52 -15.50
C GLY A 136 -22.24 4.34 -14.30
N VAL A 137 -23.48 4.81 -14.26
CA VAL A 137 -24.01 5.61 -13.13
C VAL A 137 -24.26 4.75 -11.89
N GLY A 138 -24.66 3.49 -12.03
CA GLY A 138 -24.77 2.59 -10.86
C GLY A 138 -23.41 2.25 -10.23
N GLN A 139 -22.34 2.21 -11.03
CA GLN A 139 -20.97 2.06 -10.54
C GLN A 139 -20.50 3.30 -9.78
N LEU A 140 -20.83 4.50 -10.28
CA LEU A 140 -20.61 5.76 -9.57
C LEU A 140 -21.42 5.82 -8.27
N TYR A 141 -22.68 5.40 -8.31
CA TYR A 141 -23.52 5.24 -7.12
C TYR A 141 -22.94 4.25 -6.12
N ASN A 142 -22.14 3.28 -6.56
CA ASN A 142 -21.41 2.33 -5.71
C ASN A 142 -20.01 2.82 -5.28
N GLY A 143 -19.62 4.06 -5.64
CA GLY A 143 -18.31 4.65 -5.30
C GLY A 143 -17.17 4.13 -6.16
N GLN A 144 -17.45 3.34 -7.19
CA GLN A 144 -16.46 2.78 -8.10
C GLN A 144 -16.21 3.76 -9.27
N PHE A 145 -15.57 4.89 -8.96
CA PHE A 145 -15.39 6.00 -9.93
C PHE A 145 -14.61 5.61 -11.18
N VAL A 146 -13.56 4.80 -11.04
CA VAL A 146 -12.77 4.33 -12.18
C VAL A 146 -13.62 3.47 -13.11
N LYS A 147 -14.33 2.47 -12.57
CA LYS A 147 -15.20 1.59 -13.37
C LYS A 147 -16.35 2.34 -14.03
N GLY A 148 -17.02 3.23 -13.29
CA GLY A 148 -18.09 4.06 -13.82
C GLY A 148 -17.60 4.99 -14.93
N GLY A 149 -16.44 5.61 -14.75
CA GLY A 149 -15.80 6.46 -15.74
C GLY A 149 -15.41 5.72 -17.02
N VAL A 150 -14.86 4.50 -16.91
CA VAL A 150 -14.52 3.67 -18.08
C VAL A 150 -15.77 3.30 -18.87
N ILE A 151 -16.84 2.87 -18.20
CA ILE A 151 -18.10 2.50 -18.87
C ILE A 151 -18.72 3.71 -19.58
N LEU A 152 -18.78 4.86 -18.90
CA LEU A 152 -19.26 6.11 -19.51
C LEU A 152 -18.37 6.53 -20.69
N GLY A 153 -17.06 6.39 -20.57
CA GLY A 153 -16.12 6.68 -21.65
C GLY A 153 -16.39 5.84 -22.90
N ILE A 154 -16.62 4.53 -22.73
CA ILE A 154 -16.97 3.63 -23.83
C ILE A 154 -18.29 4.07 -24.49
N MET A 155 -19.30 4.45 -23.69
CA MET A 155 -20.58 4.95 -24.22
C MET A 155 -20.40 6.24 -25.01
N VAL A 156 -19.64 7.21 -24.49
CA VAL A 156 -19.41 8.50 -25.14
C VAL A 156 -18.63 8.33 -26.43
N VAL A 157 -17.56 7.53 -26.43
CA VAL A 157 -16.76 7.24 -27.63
C VAL A 157 -17.62 6.52 -28.68
N GLY A 158 -18.41 5.53 -28.29
CA GLY A 158 -19.33 4.85 -29.18
C GLY A 158 -20.38 5.79 -29.77
N MET A 159 -20.93 6.70 -28.95
CA MET A 159 -21.89 7.71 -29.42
C MET A 159 -21.25 8.70 -30.41
N ILE A 160 -20.01 9.14 -30.17
CA ILE A 160 -19.27 10.01 -31.10
C ILE A 160 -19.03 9.30 -32.43
N ILE A 161 -18.67 8.01 -32.41
CA ILE A 161 -18.50 7.20 -33.64
C ILE A 161 -19.82 7.15 -34.42
N PHE A 162 -20.95 6.96 -33.74
CA PHE A 162 -22.26 7.01 -34.38
C PHE A 162 -22.58 8.39 -34.97
N LEU A 163 -22.27 9.48 -34.28
CA LEU A 163 -22.58 10.85 -34.76
C LEU A 163 -21.70 11.31 -35.92
N THR A 164 -20.45 10.86 -35.97
CA THR A 164 -19.45 11.29 -36.95
C THR A 164 -19.39 10.40 -38.20
N THR A 165 -19.88 9.16 -38.11
CA THR A 165 -19.91 8.24 -39.25
C THR A 165 -21.20 8.41 -40.06
N PRO A 166 -21.11 8.54 -41.40
CA PRO A 166 -22.30 8.59 -42.26
C PRO A 166 -23.24 7.41 -42.00
N GLY A 167 -24.54 7.68 -41.92
CA GLY A 167 -25.58 6.67 -41.64
C GLY A 167 -25.83 6.39 -40.15
N GLY A 168 -25.15 7.07 -39.22
CA GLY A 168 -25.40 6.86 -37.78
C GLY A 168 -26.73 7.41 -37.27
N SER A 169 -27.25 8.50 -37.87
CA SER A 169 -28.61 8.98 -37.63
C SER A 169 -29.66 7.97 -38.11
N ASP A 170 -29.34 7.23 -39.18
CA ASP A 170 -30.24 6.27 -39.80
C ASP A 170 -30.51 5.08 -38.89
N PHE A 171 -29.62 4.79 -37.93
CA PHE A 171 -29.86 3.75 -36.93
C PHE A 171 -31.12 4.02 -36.09
N ILE A 172 -31.26 5.23 -35.54
CA ILE A 172 -32.44 5.59 -34.72
C ILE A 172 -33.69 5.59 -35.59
N TYR A 173 -33.61 6.13 -36.80
CA TYR A 173 -34.70 6.11 -37.76
C TYR A 173 -35.11 4.69 -38.14
N ASN A 174 -34.14 3.80 -38.39
CA ASN A 174 -34.39 2.41 -38.77
C ASN A 174 -34.96 1.60 -37.61
N LEU A 175 -34.52 1.86 -36.37
CA LEU A 175 -35.09 1.24 -35.17
C LEU A 175 -36.56 1.62 -34.99
N LEU A 176 -36.89 2.90 -35.13
CA LEU A 176 -38.27 3.39 -35.09
C LEU A 176 -39.10 2.91 -36.29
N ALA A 177 -38.50 2.88 -37.50
CA ALA A 177 -39.15 2.42 -38.71
C ALA A 177 -39.48 0.93 -38.64
N TYR A 178 -38.65 0.10 -38.01
CA TYR A 178 -38.93 -1.34 -37.85
C TYR A 178 -40.21 -1.62 -37.04
N LEU A 179 -40.50 -0.76 -36.06
CA LEU A 179 -41.70 -0.87 -35.20
C LEU A 179 -42.98 -0.36 -35.90
N VAL A 180 -42.85 0.57 -36.84
CA VAL A 180 -44.00 1.24 -37.49
C VAL A 180 -44.26 0.71 -38.89
N ASN A 181 -43.23 0.59 -39.73
CA ASN A 181 -43.31 0.02 -41.07
C ASN A 181 -41.93 -0.45 -41.60
N PRO A 182 -41.67 -1.77 -41.68
CA PRO A 182 -40.38 -2.33 -42.11
C PRO A 182 -39.93 -1.91 -43.51
N SER A 183 -40.87 -1.52 -44.38
CA SER A 183 -40.56 -1.08 -45.74
C SER A 183 -39.92 0.33 -45.83
N ARG A 184 -39.82 1.06 -44.70
CA ARG A 184 -39.23 2.42 -44.63
C ARG A 184 -37.77 2.45 -44.16
N VAL A 185 -37.16 1.30 -43.90
CA VAL A 185 -35.74 1.19 -43.53
C VAL A 185 -34.89 1.76 -44.67
N ARG A 186 -33.93 2.62 -44.35
CA ARG A 186 -33.00 3.24 -45.31
C ARG A 186 -31.57 3.22 -44.78
N GLY A 187 -30.61 3.05 -45.68
CA GLY A 187 -29.19 2.99 -45.33
C GLY A 187 -28.77 1.65 -44.68
N GLY A 188 -27.46 1.41 -44.64
CA GLY A 188 -26.85 0.24 -44.00
C GLY A 188 -25.87 0.66 -42.91
N MET A 189 -25.71 -0.17 -41.88
CA MET A 189 -24.75 0.09 -40.81
C MET A 189 -23.34 -0.22 -41.31
N SER A 190 -22.39 0.70 -41.09
CA SER A 190 -20.99 0.43 -41.41
C SER A 190 -20.39 -0.60 -40.45
N GLY A 191 -19.37 -1.35 -40.87
CA GLY A 191 -18.69 -2.31 -40.00
C GLY A 191 -18.12 -1.67 -38.73
N VAL A 192 -17.72 -0.40 -38.79
CA VAL A 192 -17.23 0.38 -37.65
C VAL A 192 -18.35 0.68 -36.65
N GLN A 193 -19.54 1.04 -37.13
CA GLN A 193 -20.72 1.25 -36.26
C GLN A 193 -21.17 -0.05 -35.61
N LEU A 194 -21.11 -1.17 -36.32
CA LEU A 194 -21.51 -2.49 -35.80
C LEU A 194 -20.54 -2.96 -34.71
N PHE A 195 -19.25 -2.75 -34.91
CA PHE A 195 -18.23 -3.01 -33.89
C PHE A 195 -18.41 -2.10 -32.66
N ALA A 196 -18.65 -0.79 -32.85
CA ALA A 196 -18.91 0.14 -31.75
C ALA A 196 -20.18 -0.23 -30.98
N ALA A 197 -21.25 -0.63 -31.67
CA ALA A 197 -22.49 -1.10 -31.06
C ALA A 197 -22.27 -2.37 -30.22
N LEU A 198 -21.48 -3.33 -30.73
CA LEU A 198 -21.13 -4.54 -29.98
C LEU A 198 -20.35 -4.20 -28.71
N MET A 199 -19.35 -3.32 -28.80
CA MET A 199 -18.56 -2.89 -27.63
C MET A 199 -19.40 -2.17 -26.58
N MET A 200 -20.31 -1.28 -27.01
CA MET A 200 -21.26 -0.63 -26.10
C MET A 200 -22.21 -1.65 -25.47
N PHE A 201 -22.73 -2.61 -26.24
CA PHE A 201 -23.62 -3.63 -25.72
C PHE A 201 -22.93 -4.52 -24.67
N LEU A 202 -21.70 -4.97 -24.92
CA LEU A 202 -20.92 -5.75 -23.97
C LEU A 202 -20.61 -4.94 -22.69
N ALA A 203 -20.23 -3.68 -22.84
CA ALA A 203 -19.99 -2.79 -21.70
C ALA A 203 -21.27 -2.54 -20.88
N TRP A 204 -22.42 -2.46 -21.54
CA TRP A 204 -23.72 -2.31 -20.89
C TRP A 204 -24.13 -3.58 -20.13
N VAL A 205 -23.99 -4.77 -20.73
CA VAL A 205 -24.25 -6.05 -20.06
C VAL A 205 -23.31 -6.25 -18.86
N TYR A 206 -22.03 -5.90 -19.00
CA TYR A 206 -21.09 -5.91 -17.88
C TYR A 206 -21.57 -4.98 -16.75
N ALA A 207 -21.95 -3.76 -17.09
CA ALA A 207 -22.43 -2.78 -16.11
C ALA A 207 -23.69 -3.24 -15.38
N PHE A 208 -24.59 -3.93 -16.10
CA PHE A 208 -25.83 -4.50 -15.59
C PHE A 208 -25.61 -5.58 -14.53
N ILE A 209 -24.59 -6.43 -14.71
CA ILE A 209 -24.27 -7.53 -13.80
C ILE A 209 -23.42 -7.05 -12.62
N ASP A 210 -22.40 -6.22 -12.87
CA ASP A 210 -21.40 -5.82 -11.86
C ASP A 210 -21.98 -4.87 -10.79
N ALA A 211 -22.91 -3.97 -11.17
CA ALA A 211 -23.49 -2.98 -10.27
C ALA A 211 -24.28 -3.58 -9.08
N PRO A 212 -25.24 -4.49 -9.26
CA PRO A 212 -25.98 -5.08 -8.14
C PRO A 212 -25.11 -6.00 -7.27
N LEU A 213 -24.20 -6.75 -7.88
CA LEU A 213 -23.26 -7.62 -7.17
C LEU A 213 -22.31 -6.81 -6.28
N SER A 214 -21.77 -5.71 -6.82
CA SER A 214 -20.91 -4.79 -6.08
C SER A 214 -21.63 -4.13 -4.90
N ALA A 215 -22.89 -3.72 -5.09
CA ALA A 215 -23.70 -3.16 -4.01
C ALA A 215 -23.98 -4.19 -2.89
N ALA A 216 -24.30 -5.43 -3.26
CA ALA A 216 -24.56 -6.50 -2.30
C ALA A 216 -23.30 -6.92 -1.52
N ALA A 217 -22.14 -6.95 -2.17
CA ALA A 217 -20.86 -7.24 -1.51
C ALA A 217 -20.50 -6.16 -0.47
N ARG A 218 -20.76 -4.88 -0.77
CA ARG A 218 -20.46 -3.77 0.14
C ARG A 218 -21.33 -3.80 1.41
N ASN A 219 -22.61 -4.16 1.27
CA ASN A 219 -23.51 -4.30 2.43
C ASN A 219 -23.15 -5.45 3.38
N ARG A 220 -22.26 -6.38 2.98
CA ARG A 220 -21.76 -7.45 3.87
C ARG A 220 -20.52 -7.04 4.67
N LEU A 221 -19.88 -5.94 4.30
CA LEU A 221 -18.64 -5.44 4.90
C LEU A 221 -18.88 -4.31 5.91
N ILE A 222 -20.11 -3.80 5.98
CA ILE A 222 -20.62 -2.83 6.97
C ILE A 222 -21.39 -3.62 8.02
#